data_AF-A0A8D9CYR3-F1
#
_entry.id   AF-A0A8D9CYR3-F1
#
_cell.length_a   1.000
_cell.length_b   1.000
_cell.length_c   1.000
_cell.angle_alpha   90.00
_cell.angle_beta   90.00
_cell.angle_gamma   90.00
#
_symmetry.space_group_name_H-M   'P 1'
#
loop_
_entity.id
_entity.type
_entity.pdbx_description
1 polymer ?
#
loop_
_entity_poly.entity_id
_entity_poly.type
_entity_poly.pdbx_seq_one_letter_code
_entity_poly.pdbx_strand_id
1 'polypeptide(L)'
;MLSMKGKRKLKYIVSLARTYQPYTFFQARFDDTNTRGLIQELSMEERRMFGFNGRDIDWEHYIVNVHLPGLKRELFRGRFS
;
A
#
# COMPACT_ATOMS: atom_id res chain seq x y z
N MET A 1 -19.63 27.77 2.57
CA MET A 1 -19.49 26.69 3.58
C MET A 1 -19.42 25.33 2.86
N LEU A 2 -18.50 24.42 3.23
CA LEU A 2 -18.38 23.10 2.57
C LEU A 2 -19.62 22.21 2.79
N SER A 3 -20.08 21.53 1.74
CA SER A 3 -21.14 20.52 1.85
C SER A 3 -20.73 19.37 2.78
N MET A 4 -21.70 18.65 3.34
CA MET A 4 -21.43 17.46 4.16
C MET A 4 -20.56 16.42 3.44
N LYS A 5 -20.80 16.22 2.13
CA LYS A 5 -19.96 15.38 1.27
C LYS A 5 -18.53 15.90 1.18
N GLY A 6 -18.36 17.22 0.99
CA GLY A 6 -17.05 17.88 0.96
C GLY A 6 -16.28 17.73 2.27
N LYS A 7 -16.94 17.95 3.42
CA LYS A 7 -16.34 17.78 4.75
C LYS A 7 -15.85 16.35 4.99
N ARG A 8 -16.64 15.34 4.59
CA ARG A 8 -16.24 13.92 4.68
C ARG A 8 -15.04 13.59 3.80
N LYS A 9 -15.00 14.08 2.55
CA LYS A 9 -13.87 13.86 1.64
C LYS A 9 -12.59 14.49 2.18
N LEU A 10 -12.68 15.70 2.73
CA LEU A 10 -11.53 16.38 3.33
C LEU A 10 -10.97 15.60 4.54
N LYS A 11 -11.85 15.16 5.45
CA LYS A 11 -11.45 14.33 6.60
C LYS A 11 -10.72 13.06 6.16
N TYR A 12 -11.21 12.40 5.12
CA TYR A 12 -10.57 11.21 4.56
C TYR A 12 -9.16 11.50 4.02
N ILE A 13 -9.00 12.54 3.19
CA ILE A 13 -7.70 12.93 2.61
C ILE A 13 -6.70 13.31 3.70
N VAL A 14 -7.11 14.11 4.69
CA VAL A 14 -6.24 14.48 5.83
C VAL A 14 -5.81 13.24 6.60
N SER A 15 -6.70 12.27 6.76
CA SER A 15 -6.37 11.04 7.47
C SER A 15 -5.40 10.17 6.69
N LEU A 16 -5.55 10.05 5.36
CA LEU A 16 -4.57 9.38 4.51
C LEU A 16 -3.20 10.06 4.60
N ALA A 17 -3.16 11.39 4.48
CA ALA A 17 -1.92 12.15 4.56
C ALA A 17 -1.19 11.89 5.88
N ARG A 18 -1.90 11.86 7.01
CA ARG A 18 -1.33 11.55 8.33
C ARG A 18 -0.83 10.10 8.42
N THR A 19 -1.58 9.14 7.89
CA THR A 19 -1.19 7.73 7.88
C THR A 19 0.07 7.50 7.04
N TYR A 20 0.19 8.16 5.90
CA TYR A 20 1.34 7.99 5.01
C TYR A 20 2.53 8.91 5.30
N GLN A 21 2.35 9.97 6.10
CA GLN A 21 3.40 10.91 6.47
C GLN A 21 4.74 10.24 6.88
N PRO A 22 4.78 9.25 7.80
CA PRO A 22 6.05 8.63 8.17
C PRO A 22 6.71 7.87 7.02
N TYR A 23 5.96 7.44 6.00
CA TYR A 23 6.50 6.69 4.86
C TYR A 23 6.90 7.61 3.69
N THR A 24 6.19 8.72 3.48
CA THR A 24 6.44 9.63 2.36
C THR A 24 7.53 10.66 2.64
N PHE A 25 7.77 10.98 3.92
CA PHE A 25 8.81 11.94 4.34
C PHE A 25 10.06 11.28 4.91
N PHE A 26 10.06 9.96 5.06
CA PHE A 26 11.26 9.23 5.46
C PHE A 26 12.23 9.14 4.29
N GLN A 27 13.43 9.70 4.45
CA GLN A 27 14.47 9.72 3.43
C GLN A 27 15.23 8.39 3.39
N ALA A 28 14.52 7.31 3.11
CA ALA A 28 15.14 6.03 2.84
C ALA A 28 14.72 5.51 1.47
N ARG A 29 15.68 4.81 0.84
CA ARG A 29 15.43 4.02 -0.34
C ARG A 29 15.49 2.56 0.08
N PHE A 30 14.41 1.83 -0.20
CA PHE A 30 14.37 0.39 -0.04
C PHE A 30 14.62 -0.25 -1.40
N ASP A 31 15.54 -1.19 -1.46
CA ASP A 31 15.74 -2.05 -2.62
C ASP A 31 15.50 -3.52 -2.23
N ASP A 32 15.22 -4.33 -3.25
CA ASP A 32 14.85 -5.74 -3.16
C ASP A 32 16.01 -6.66 -3.57
N THR A 33 17.26 -6.20 -3.58
CA THR A 33 18.40 -6.96 -4.11
C THR A 33 18.59 -8.29 -3.40
N ASN A 34 18.57 -8.30 -2.07
CA ASN A 34 18.74 -9.53 -1.29
C ASN A 34 17.59 -10.51 -1.50
N THR A 35 16.35 -10.01 -1.52
CA THR A 35 15.16 -10.84 -1.76
C THR A 35 15.20 -11.46 -3.17
N ARG A 36 15.63 -10.70 -4.18
CA ARG A 36 15.82 -11.25 -5.53
C ARG A 36 16.92 -12.32 -5.56
N GLY A 37 18.01 -12.13 -4.82
CA GLY A 37 19.06 -13.15 -4.68
C GLY A 37 18.51 -14.46 -4.11
N LEU A 38 17.78 -14.38 -2.99
CA LEU A 38 17.14 -15.55 -2.38
C LEU A 38 16.16 -16.26 -3.34
N ILE A 39 15.36 -15.50 -4.10
CA ILE A 39 14.45 -16.08 -5.10
C ILE A 39 15.22 -16.78 -6.23
N GLN A 40 16.40 -16.28 -6.59
CA GLN A 40 17.25 -16.89 -7.61
C GLN A 40 17.90 -18.21 -7.15
N GLU A 41 18.09 -18.39 -5.85
CA GLU A 41 18.61 -19.63 -5.26
C GLU A 41 17.56 -20.74 -5.16
N LEU A 42 16.26 -20.39 -5.18
CA LEU A 42 15.17 -21.38 -5.20
C LEU A 42 15.22 -22.25 -6.46
N SER A 43 14.87 -23.53 -6.29
CA SER A 43 14.60 -24.45 -7.41
C SER A 43 13.47 -23.94 -8.31
N MET A 44 13.33 -24.52 -9.50
CA MET A 44 12.29 -24.09 -10.43
C MET A 44 10.88 -24.35 -9.86
N GLU A 45 10.71 -25.47 -9.16
CA GLU A 45 9.48 -25.87 -8.47
C GLU A 45 9.15 -24.90 -7.34
N GLU A 46 10.13 -24.58 -6.47
CA GLU A 46 9.94 -23.64 -5.37
C GLU A 46 9.67 -22.22 -5.89
N ARG A 47 10.35 -21.78 -6.95
CA ARG A 47 10.10 -20.47 -7.55
C ARG A 47 8.70 -20.38 -8.16
N ARG A 48 8.16 -21.47 -8.72
CA ARG A 48 6.77 -21.50 -9.20
C ARG A 48 5.76 -21.39 -8.06
N MET A 49 6.07 -21.94 -6.89
CA MET A 49 5.16 -21.93 -5.73
C MET A 49 5.27 -20.64 -4.90
N PHE A 50 6.48 -20.10 -4.74
CA PHE A 50 6.80 -19.05 -3.77
C PHE A 50 7.49 -17.83 -4.38
N GLY A 51 7.81 -17.84 -5.67
CA GLY A 51 8.46 -16.73 -6.34
C GLY A 51 7.61 -15.47 -6.29
N PHE A 52 8.23 -14.36 -5.91
CA PHE A 52 7.57 -13.05 -5.87
C PHE A 52 8.44 -12.00 -6.52
N ASN A 53 7.95 -11.40 -7.59
CA ASN A 53 8.61 -10.27 -8.24
C ASN A 53 7.70 -9.04 -8.12
N GLY A 54 8.14 -8.06 -7.35
CA GLY A 54 7.38 -6.83 -7.13
C GLY A 54 7.12 -6.02 -8.40
N ARG A 55 7.84 -6.27 -9.49
CA ARG A 55 7.60 -5.64 -10.80
C ARG A 55 6.38 -6.19 -11.52
N ASP A 56 5.93 -7.39 -11.16
CA ASP A 56 4.78 -8.04 -11.80
C ASP A 56 3.45 -7.56 -11.20
N ILE A 57 3.50 -6.74 -10.16
CA ILE A 57 2.33 -6.10 -9.56
C ILE A 57 1.87 -4.96 -10.48
N ASP A 58 0.60 -4.99 -10.88
CA ASP A 58 -0.09 -3.79 -11.36
C ASP A 58 -0.29 -2.84 -10.18
N TRP A 59 0.69 -1.96 -9.97
CA TRP A 59 0.74 -1.06 -8.83
C TRP A 59 -0.41 -0.05 -8.82
N GLU A 60 -0.86 0.42 -9.98
CA GLU A 60 -1.99 1.34 -10.05
C GLU A 60 -3.26 0.64 -9.60
N HIS A 61 -3.55 -0.53 -10.16
CA HIS A 61 -4.69 -1.32 -9.74
C HIS A 61 -4.61 -1.68 -8.25
N TYR A 62 -3.47 -2.17 -7.78
CA TYR A 62 -3.28 -2.57 -6.39
C TYR A 62 -3.51 -1.40 -5.45
N ILE A 63 -2.91 -0.23 -5.69
CA ILE A 63 -3.05 0.91 -4.79
C ILE A 63 -4.51 1.43 -4.77
N VAL A 64 -5.11 1.62 -5.95
CA VAL A 64 -6.43 2.27 -6.07
C VAL A 64 -7.56 1.35 -5.68
N ASN A 65 -7.52 0.07 -6.11
CA ASN A 65 -8.67 -0.83 -6.01
C ASN A 65 -8.54 -1.86 -4.88
N VAL A 66 -7.34 -2.13 -4.38
CA VAL A 66 -7.11 -3.12 -3.32
C VAL A 66 -6.68 -2.44 -2.01
N HIS A 67 -5.57 -1.70 -2.05
CA HIS A 67 -4.91 -1.16 -0.87
C HIS A 67 -5.71 -0.04 -0.21
N LEU A 68 -6.06 1.04 -0.93
CA LEU A 68 -6.81 2.16 -0.35
C LEU A 68 -8.20 1.76 0.17
N PRO A 69 -8.99 0.91 -0.53
CA PRO A 69 -10.26 0.42 0.01
C PRO A 69 -10.09 -0.47 1.24
N GLY A 70 -9.09 -1.37 1.24
CA GLY A 70 -8.76 -2.20 2.40
C GLY A 70 -8.36 -1.36 3.61
N LEU A 71 -7.47 -0.39 3.41
CA LEU A 71 -7.06 0.58 4.43
C LEU A 71 -8.27 1.35 4.99
N LYS A 72 -9.17 1.78 4.09
CA LYS A 72 -10.44 2.42 4.47
C LYS A 72 -11.27 1.56 5.40
N ARG A 73 -11.39 0.26 5.10
CA ARG A 73 -12.19 -0.68 5.87
C ARG A 73 -11.59 -0.96 7.24
N GLU A 74 -10.27 -1.20 7.33
CA GLU A 74 -9.63 -1.65 8.57
C GLU A 74 -9.26 -0.48 9.51
N LEU A 75 -8.62 0.58 9.00
CA LEU A 75 -8.12 1.66 9.85
C LEU A 75 -9.17 2.71 10.22
N PHE A 76 -10.25 2.81 9.44
CA PHE A 76 -11.20 3.91 9.57
C PHE A 76 -12.61 3.47 10.02
N ARG A 77 -12.81 2.17 10.31
CA ARG A 77 -14.08 1.63 10.85
C ARG A 77 -14.45 2.19 12.23
N GLY A 78 -13.47 2.59 13.05
CA GLY A 78 -13.70 3.10 14.41
C GLY A 78 -13.44 4.61 14.61
N ARG A 79 -13.03 5.34 13.55
CA ARG A 79 -12.60 6.75 13.66
C ARG A 79 -13.64 7.77 13.16
N PHE A 80 -14.75 7.29 12.62
CA PHE A 80 -15.80 8.10 12.01
C PHE A 80 -17.22 7.76 12.49
N SER A 81 -17.35 6.98 13.58
CA SER A 81 -18.59 6.89 14.37
C SER A 81 -18.78 8.14 15.22
#